data_AF-A0A3P1W3W6-F1
#
_entry.id   AF-A0A3P1W3W6-F1
#
_cell.length_a   1.000
_cell.length_b   1.000
_cell.length_c   1.000
_cell.angle_alpha   90.00
_cell.angle_beta   90.00
_cell.angle_gamma   90.00
#
_symmetry.space_group_name_H-M   'P 1'
#
loop_
_entity.id
_entity.type
_entity.pdbx_description
1 polymer ?
#
loop_
_entity_poly.entity_id
_entity_poly.type
_entity_poly.pdbx_seq_one_letter_code
_entity_poly.pdbx_strand_id
1 'polypeptide(L)'
;MLPEKPPPVPNLTPACAPLSAPQALTHTSPPTDHLTGIERALQRAYESACRIAWQTNTAMVFEIDGQIVKVHFPQPTPPKFTP
;
A
#
# COMPACT_ATOMS: atom_id res chain seq x y z
N MET A 1 15.04 32.02 48.93
CA MET A 1 14.83 31.12 47.78
C MET A 1 13.46 31.42 47.20
N LEU A 2 13.40 32.10 46.05
CA LEU A 2 12.15 32.37 45.33
C LEU A 2 11.95 31.30 44.24
N PRO A 3 10.73 30.82 43.98
CA PRO A 3 10.46 29.94 42.86
C PRO A 3 10.33 30.76 41.57
N GLU A 4 11.08 30.39 40.53
CA GLU A 4 10.96 30.98 39.19
C GLU A 4 9.64 30.55 38.54
N LYS A 5 8.91 31.53 37.99
CA LYS A 5 7.66 31.35 37.26
C LYS A 5 7.96 30.79 35.85
N PRO A 6 7.27 29.73 35.38
CA PRO A 6 7.47 29.22 34.02
C PRO A 6 6.93 30.22 32.96
N PRO A 7 7.56 30.28 31.76
CA PRO A 7 7.14 31.20 30.70
C PRO A 7 5.79 30.77 30.09
N PRO A 8 5.01 31.72 29.53
CA PRO A 8 3.72 31.41 28.93
C PRO A 8 3.88 30.64 27.61
N VAL A 9 3.05 29.60 27.43
CA VAL A 9 2.99 28.79 26.21
C VAL A 9 2.33 29.62 25.09
N PRO A 10 2.90 29.71 23.87
CA PRO A 10 2.23 30.36 22.76
C PRO A 10 1.00 29.56 22.31
N ASN A 11 -0.14 30.25 22.33
CA ASN A 11 -1.44 29.76 21.92
C ASN A 11 -1.46 29.49 20.41
N LEU A 12 -1.38 28.22 20.00
CA LEU A 12 -1.54 27.82 18.60
C LEU A 12 -3.02 27.79 18.24
N THR A 13 -3.59 28.95 17.93
CA THR A 13 -4.85 29.04 17.17
C THR A 13 -4.64 28.43 15.79
N PRO A 14 -5.41 27.41 15.36
CA PRO A 14 -5.42 27.03 13.96
C PRO A 14 -6.21 28.10 13.20
N ALA A 15 -5.51 28.87 12.36
CA ALA A 15 -6.15 29.79 11.43
C ALA A 15 -6.95 28.96 10.42
N CYS A 16 -8.28 28.93 10.56
CA CYS A 16 -9.18 28.46 9.51
C CYS A 16 -9.06 29.38 8.29
N ALA A 17 -8.37 28.93 7.25
CA ALA A 17 -8.44 29.53 5.93
C ALA A 17 -9.81 29.20 5.28
N PRO A 18 -10.50 30.14 4.63
CA PRO A 18 -11.73 29.85 3.92
C PRO A 18 -11.40 29.15 2.59
N LEU A 19 -11.69 27.84 2.50
CA LEU A 19 -11.70 27.09 1.25
C LEU A 19 -12.91 27.51 0.43
N SER A 20 -12.70 28.46 -0.48
CA SER A 20 -13.64 28.79 -1.55
C SER A 20 -13.71 27.64 -2.57
N ALA A 21 -14.95 27.34 -2.96
CA ALA A 21 -15.42 26.54 -4.10
C ALA A 21 -15.48 25.01 -3.93
N PRO A 22 -16.69 24.41 -3.85
CA PRO A 22 -16.87 23.05 -4.31
C PRO A 22 -16.83 23.09 -5.85
N GLN A 23 -15.66 22.78 -6.43
CA GLN A 23 -15.62 22.36 -7.83
C GLN A 23 -16.45 21.09 -7.93
N ALA A 24 -17.61 21.19 -8.55
CA ALA A 24 -18.39 20.05 -8.99
C ALA A 24 -17.54 19.27 -10.00
N LEU A 25 -16.78 18.31 -9.49
CA LEU A 25 -16.13 17.28 -10.30
C LEU A 25 -17.23 16.35 -10.78
N THR A 26 -17.84 16.71 -11.91
CA THR A 26 -18.66 15.83 -12.72
C THR A 26 -17.75 14.68 -13.19
N HIS A 27 -17.70 13.61 -12.39
CA HIS A 27 -16.88 12.44 -12.63
C HIS A 27 -17.50 11.57 -13.72
N THR A 28 -17.47 12.03 -14.96
CA THR A 28 -17.75 11.20 -16.13
C THR A 28 -16.47 10.50 -16.56
N SER A 29 -16.04 9.51 -15.79
CA SER A 29 -15.09 8.50 -16.28
C SER A 29 -15.88 7.45 -17.06
N PRO A 30 -15.55 7.16 -18.33
CA PRO A 30 -16.17 6.05 -19.05
C PRO A 30 -15.90 4.74 -18.26
N PRO A 31 -16.91 3.87 -18.11
CA PRO A 31 -16.86 2.74 -17.17
C PRO A 31 -15.83 1.66 -17.53
N THR A 32 -15.23 1.71 -18.72
CA THR A 32 -14.37 0.65 -19.26
C THR A 32 -12.90 0.81 -18.87
N ASP A 33 -12.36 2.03 -18.83
CA ASP A 33 -10.92 2.27 -18.53
C ASP A 33 -10.56 1.92 -17.08
N HIS A 34 -11.52 2.08 -16.17
CA HIS A 34 -11.32 1.80 -14.75
C HIS A 34 -11.10 0.31 -14.48
N LEU A 35 -11.84 -0.58 -15.16
CA LEU A 35 -11.69 -2.02 -15.02
C LEU A 35 -10.34 -2.50 -15.55
N THR A 36 -9.91 -2.01 -16.71
CA THR A 36 -8.59 -2.32 -17.26
C THR A 36 -7.45 -1.81 -16.35
N GLY A 37 -7.65 -0.67 -15.69
CA GLY A 37 -6.74 -0.17 -14.66
C GLY A 37 -6.61 -1.10 -13.46
N ILE A 38 -7.75 -1.63 -12.97
CA ILE A 38 -7.78 -2.59 -11.86
C ILE A 38 -7.07 -3.89 -12.23
N GLU A 39 -7.37 -4.47 -13.39
CA GLU A 39 -6.72 -5.70 -13.87
C GLU A 39 -5.21 -5.55 -13.93
N ARG A 40 -4.72 -4.43 -14.48
CA ARG A 40 -3.29 -4.15 -14.56
C ARG A 40 -2.65 -3.95 -13.18
N ALA A 41 -3.35 -3.32 -12.24
CA ALA A 41 -2.87 -3.14 -10.87
C ALA A 41 -2.77 -4.49 -10.14
N LEU A 42 -3.78 -5.35 -10.28
CA LEU A 42 -3.79 -6.70 -9.71
C LEU A 42 -2.66 -7.56 -10.29
N GLN A 43 -2.45 -7.52 -11.62
CA GLN A 43 -1.36 -8.22 -12.28
C GLN A 43 0.01 -7.80 -11.72
N ARG A 44 0.25 -6.49 -11.56
CA ARG A 44 1.51 -5.98 -10.98
C ARG A 44 1.69 -6.40 -9.52
N ALA A 45 0.63 -6.40 -8.73
CA ALA A 45 0.68 -6.84 -7.33
C ALA A 45 1.05 -8.33 -7.26
N TYR A 46 0.44 -9.17 -8.10
CA TYR A 46 0.76 -10.59 -8.22
C TYR A 46 2.23 -10.82 -8.58
N GLU A 47 2.73 -10.17 -9.63
CA GLU A 47 4.12 -10.29 -10.06
C GLU A 47 5.11 -9.87 -8.97
N SER A 48 4.81 -8.78 -8.27
CA SER A 48 5.63 -8.30 -7.15
C SER A 48 5.64 -9.29 -5.99
N ALA A 49 4.48 -9.84 -5.63
CA ALA A 49 4.36 -10.85 -4.57
C ALA A 49 5.15 -12.12 -4.91
N CYS A 50 5.03 -12.62 -6.14
CA CYS A 50 5.82 -13.76 -6.63
C CYS A 50 7.33 -13.52 -6.49
N ARG A 51 7.80 -12.33 -6.87
CA ARG A 51 9.21 -11.96 -6.78
C ARG A 51 9.71 -11.92 -5.34
N ILE A 52 8.94 -11.33 -4.42
CA ILE A 52 9.30 -11.27 -2.99
C ILE A 52 9.31 -12.66 -2.38
N ALA A 53 8.31 -13.48 -2.69
CA ALA A 53 8.23 -14.86 -2.26
C ALA A 53 9.47 -15.65 -2.69
N TRP A 54 9.89 -15.50 -3.95
CA TRP A 54 11.12 -16.10 -4.45
C TRP A 54 12.37 -15.63 -3.71
N GLN A 55 12.54 -14.32 -3.55
CA GLN A 55 13.70 -13.73 -2.88
C GLN A 55 13.82 -14.16 -1.42
N THR A 56 12.68 -14.37 -0.76
CA THR A 56 12.62 -14.76 0.65
C THR A 56 12.50 -16.27 0.86
N ASN A 57 12.46 -17.06 -0.22
CA ASN A 57 12.16 -18.49 -0.18
C ASN A 57 10.87 -18.81 0.62
N THR A 58 9.88 -17.92 0.52
CA THR A 58 8.61 -18.02 1.25
C THR A 58 7.53 -18.55 0.33
N ALA A 59 6.70 -19.49 0.83
CA ALA A 59 5.55 -19.96 0.09
C ALA A 59 4.46 -18.86 0.01
N MET A 60 3.86 -18.68 -1.17
CA MET A 60 2.65 -17.86 -1.29
C MET A 60 1.41 -18.72 -1.17
N VAL A 61 0.43 -18.24 -0.41
CA VAL A 61 -0.86 -18.91 -0.22
C VAL A 61 -1.95 -18.04 -0.84
N PHE A 62 -2.79 -18.64 -1.67
CA PHE A 62 -3.99 -18.04 -2.21
C PHE A 62 -5.18 -18.62 -1.48
N GLU A 63 -5.98 -17.74 -0.88
CA GLU A 63 -7.15 -18.08 -0.08
C GLU A 63 -8.39 -17.44 -0.71
N ILE A 64 -9.48 -18.21 -0.78
CA ILE A 64 -10.81 -17.74 -1.19
C ILE A 64 -11.80 -18.26 -0.14
N ASP A 65 -12.58 -17.36 0.46
CA ASP A 65 -13.60 -17.70 1.47
C ASP A 65 -13.09 -18.55 2.64
N GLY A 66 -11.89 -18.25 3.16
CA GLY A 66 -11.30 -19.03 4.27
C GLY A 66 -10.62 -20.33 3.83
N GLN A 67 -10.69 -20.68 2.54
CA GLN A 67 -10.11 -21.92 2.01
C GLN A 67 -8.87 -21.63 1.18
N ILE A 68 -7.80 -22.37 1.49
CA ILE A 68 -6.58 -22.34 0.69
C ILE A 68 -6.86 -23.02 -0.65
N VAL A 69 -6.87 -22.24 -1.73
CA VAL A 69 -7.11 -22.74 -3.08
C VAL A 69 -5.83 -23.07 -3.83
N LYS A 70 -4.71 -22.44 -3.48
CA LYS A 70 -3.41 -22.68 -4.12
C LYS A 70 -2.26 -22.28 -3.21
N VAL A 71 -1.19 -23.08 -3.21
CA VAL A 71 0.08 -22.72 -2.60
C VAL A 71 1.15 -22.72 -3.68
N HIS A 72 1.90 -21.63 -3.81
CA HIS A 72 3.02 -21.52 -4.72
C HIS A 72 4.32 -21.51 -3.91
N PHE A 73 5.10 -22.58 -4.07
CA PHE A 73 6.46 -22.64 -3.53
C PHE A 73 7.43 -22.12 -4.59
N PRO A 74 8.19 -21.06 -4.30
CA PRO A 74 9.33 -20.72 -5.13
C PRO A 74 10.29 -21.90 -5.11
N GLN A 75 10.63 -22.43 -6.29
CA GLN A 75 11.55 -23.57 -6.39
C GLN A 75 12.96 -23.03 -6.15
N PRO A 76 13.64 -23.33 -5.04
CA PRO A 76 14.95 -22.76 -4.79
C PRO A 76 15.89 -23.17 -5.92
N THR A 77 16.53 -22.21 -6.59
CA THR A 77 17.61 -22.52 -7.53
C THR A 77 18.72 -23.16 -6.70
N PRO A 78 19.06 -24.45 -6.91
CA PRO A 78 20.12 -25.06 -6.14
C PRO A 78 21.40 -24.27 -6.36
N PRO A 79 22.19 -23.99 -5.30
CA PRO A 79 23.45 -23.30 -5.45
C PRO A 79 24.31 -24.09 -6.44
N LYS A 80 24.79 -23.41 -7.47
CA LYS A 80 25.72 -24.00 -8.43
C LYS A 80 27.06 -24.17 -7.71
N PHE A 81 27.31 -25.36 -7.16
CA PHE A 81 28.64 -25.72 -6.68
C PHE A 81 29.56 -25.78 -7.90
N THR A 82 30.38 -24.75 -8.10
CA THR A 82 31.53 -24.82 -9.00
C THR A 82 32.62 -25.63 -8.31
N PRO A 83 33.15 -26.69 -8.95
CA PRO A 83 34.20 -27.53 -8.38
C PRO A 83 35.53 -26.78 -8.22
#